data_AF-G0NHR1-F1
#
_entry.id   AF-G0NHR1-F1
#
_cell.length_a   1.000
_cell.length_b   1.000
_cell.length_c   1.000
_cell.angle_alpha   90.00
_cell.angle_beta   90.00
_cell.angle_gamma   90.00
#
_symmetry.space_group_name_H-M   'P 1'
#
loop_
_entity.id
_entity.type
_entity.pdbx_description
1 polymer ?
#
loop_
_entity_poly.entity_id
_entity_poly.type
_entity_poly.pdbx_seq_one_letter_code
_entity_poly.pdbx_strand_id
1 'polypeptide(L)' 'MDSANETALALIPITFIGALLNWSILFAIKKLSFFNNSFGSANQALVDALHSTIFLIYFCPMVFL' A
#
# COMPACT_ATOMS: atom_id res chain seq x y z
N MET A 1 -19.69 -18.14 -8.74
CA MET A 1 -19.08 -16.96 -8.11
C MET A 1 -18.42 -16.18 -9.23
N ASP A 2 -18.77 -14.92 -9.40
CA ASP A 2 -18.18 -14.10 -10.47
C ASP A 2 -16.70 -13.85 -10.17
N SER A 3 -15.85 -14.04 -11.18
CA SER A 3 -14.39 -13.88 -11.08
C SER A 3 -13.97 -12.50 -10.57
N ALA A 4 -14.77 -11.47 -10.85
CA ALA A 4 -14.60 -10.11 -10.32
C ALA A 4 -14.71 -10.07 -8.79
N ASN A 5 -15.66 -10.81 -8.21
CA ASN A 5 -15.87 -10.84 -6.76
C ASN A 5 -14.72 -11.54 -6.03
N GLU A 6 -14.18 -12.63 -6.59
CA GLU A 6 -12.99 -13.31 -6.03
C GLU A 6 -11.74 -12.42 -6.11
N THR A 7 -11.59 -11.70 -7.23
CA THR A 7 -10.49 -10.75 -7.43
C THR A 7 -10.55 -9.62 -6.40
N ALA A 8 -11.72 -9.02 -6.19
CA ALA A 8 -11.90 -7.96 -5.19
C ALA A 8 -11.69 -8.47 -3.75
N LEU A 9 -12.19 -9.67 -3.43
CA LEU A 9 -12.03 -10.30 -2.12
C LEU A 9 -10.55 -10.52 -1.77
N ALA A 10 -9.70 -10.81 -2.76
CA ALA A 10 -8.27 -10.95 -2.57
C ALA A 10 -7.53 -9.59 -2.54
N LEU A 11 -7.88 -8.67 -3.44
CA LEU A 11 -7.18 -7.39 -3.59
C LEU A 11 -7.43 -6.42 -2.44
N ILE A 12 -8.65 -6.34 -1.91
CA ILE A 12 -8.97 -5.41 -0.82
C ILE A 12 -8.10 -5.64 0.42
N PRO A 13 -7.99 -6.86 1.00
CA PRO A 13 -7.17 -7.07 2.19
C PRO A 13 -5.67 -6.88 1.90
N ILE A 14 -5.18 -7.31 0.73
CA ILE A 14 -3.77 -7.15 0.34
C ILE A 14 -3.40 -5.68 0.23
N THR A 15 -4.23 -4.89 -0.46
CA THR A 15 -3.96 -3.46 -0.70
C THR A 15 -4.16 -2.64 0.56
N PHE A 16 -5.10 -3.03 1.43
CA PHE A 16 -5.29 -2.42 2.74
C PHE A 16 -4.09 -2.64 3.66
N ILE A 17 -3.64 -3.89 3.83
CA ILE A 17 -2.47 -4.21 4.66
C ILE A 17 -1.22 -3.56 4.07
N GLY A 18 -1.05 -3.63 2.75
CA GLY A 18 0.06 -2.99 2.04
C GLY A 18 0.11 -1.48 2.28
N ALA A 19 -1.03 -0.79 2.19
CA ALA A 19 -1.08 0.65 2.45
C ALA A 19 -0.71 0.94 3.91
N LEU A 20 -1.34 0.25 4.85
CA LEU A 20 -1.14 0.48 6.28
C LEU A 20 0.31 0.27 6.71
N LEU A 21 0.95 -0.83 6.26
CA LEU A 21 2.34 -1.13 6.59
C LEU A 21 3.32 -0.17 5.93
N ASN A 22 3.16 0.13 4.64
CA ASN A 22 4.10 1.01 3.93
C ASN A 22 4.03 2.46 4.44
N TRP A 23 2.85 2.96 4.78
CA TRP A 23 2.71 4.25 5.47
C TRP A 23 3.35 4.25 6.86
N SER A 24 3.21 3.16 7.62
CA SER A 24 3.84 3.01 8.94
C SER A 24 5.37 2.97 8.84
N ILE A 25 5.92 2.29 7.84
CA ILE A 25 7.36 2.24 7.55
C ILE A 25 7.87 3.63 7.15
N LEU A 26 7.17 4.32 6.24
CA LEU A 26 7.53 5.68 5.84
C LEU A 26 7.53 6.64 7.04
N PHE A 27 6.56 6.51 7.95
CA PHE A 27 6.51 7.27 9.19
C PHE A 27 7.71 6.94 10.11
N ALA A 28 8.04 5.66 10.28
CA ALA A 28 9.18 5.23 11.07
C ALA A 28 10.51 5.75 10.50
N ILE A 29 10.71 5.68 9.18
CA ILE A 29 11.90 6.18 8.49
C ILE A 29 12.04 7.69 8.68
N LYS A 30 10.94 8.46 8.58
CA LYS A 30 10.96 9.91 8.78
C LYS A 30 11.18 10.32 10.25
N LYS A 31 10.71 9.51 11.20
CA LYS A 31 10.76 9.84 12.64
C LYS A 31 12.04 9.39 13.33
N LEU A 32 12.64 8.29 12.90
CA LEU A 32 13.79 7.69 13.58
C LEU A 32 15.09 8.08 12.87
N SER A 33 15.96 8.80 13.59
CA SER A 33 17.27 9.25 13.11
C SER A 33 18.20 8.11 12.66
N PHE A 34 17.95 6.87 13.08
CA PHE A 34 18.72 5.69 12.64
C PHE A 34 18.56 5.40 11.14
N PHE A 35 17.44 5.80 10.53
CA PHE A 35 17.17 5.60 9.10
C PHE A 35 17.61 6.77 8.21
N ASN A 36 18.31 7.78 8.76
CA ASN A 36 18.69 8.99 8.02
C ASN A 36 19.61 8.71 6.80
N ASN A 37 20.35 7.60 6.82
CA ASN A 37 21.17 7.14 5.69
C ASN A 37 20.46 6.14 4.76
N SER A 38 19.19 5.83 5.02
CA SER A 38 18.39 4.83 4.29
C SER A 38 17.53 5.47 3.20
N PHE A 39 18.14 6.34 2.38
CA PHE A 39 17.43 7.11 1.34
C PHE A 39 16.65 6.22 0.36
N GLY A 40 17.21 5.06 0.00
CA GLY A 40 16.55 4.08 -0.87
C GLY A 40 15.27 3.50 -0.26
N SER A 41 15.29 3.16 1.03
CA SER A 41 14.14 2.57 1.72
C SER A 41 13.00 3.57 1.96
N ALA A 42 13.31 4.86 2.12
CA ALA A 42 12.30 5.91 2.23
C ALA A 42 11.49 6.06 0.94
N ASN A 43 12.18 6.15 -0.20
CA ASN A 43 11.54 6.29 -1.50
C ASN A 43 10.78 5.03 -1.89
N GLN A 44 11.34 3.85 -1.61
CA GLN A 44 10.66 2.58 -1.86
C GLN A 44 9.38 2.47 -1.03
N ALA A 45 9.44 2.74 0.28
CA ALA A 45 8.26 2.72 1.15
C ALA A 45 7.19 3.74 0.71
N LEU A 46 7.60 4.91 0.20
CA LEU A 46 6.68 5.90 -0.34
C LEU A 46 5.99 5.42 -1.62
N VAL A 47 6.74 4.83 -2.55
CA VAL A 47 6.18 4.29 -3.80
C VAL A 47 5.22 3.14 -3.48
N ASP A 48 5.62 2.22 -2.60
CA ASP A 48 4.77 1.09 -2.21
C ASP A 48 3.51 1.54 -1.46
N ALA A 49 3.61 2.57 -0.62
CA ALA A 49 2.46 3.18 0.06
C ALA A 49 1.48 3.83 -0.93
N LEU A 50 1.98 4.60 -1.90
CA LEU A 50 1.14 5.21 -2.93
C LEU A 50 0.48 4.15 -3.81
N HIS A 51 1.24 3.16 -4.27
CA HIS A 51 0.74 2.08 -5.13
C HIS A 51 -0.38 1.31 -4.45
N SER A 52 -0.16 0.85 -3.22
CA SER A 52 -1.18 0.13 -2.44
C SER A 52 -2.41 0.99 -2.09
N THR A 53 -2.22 2.29 -1.84
CA THR A 53 -3.33 3.23 -1.60
C THR A 53 -4.18 3.46 -2.84
N ILE A 54 -3.56 3.64 -4.02
CA ILE A 54 -4.26 3.80 -5.30
C ILE A 54 -5.04 2.52 -5.63
N PHE A 55 -4.44 1.35 -5.43
CA PHE A 55 -5.13 0.09 -5.66
C PHE A 55 -6.32 -0.10 -4.72
N LEU A 56 -6.21 0.32 -3.46
CA LEU A 56 -7.30 0.20 -2.48
C LEU A 56 -8.46 1.16 -2.79
N ILE A 57 -8.17 2.43 -3.10
CA ILE A 57 -9.19 3.50 -3.20
C ILE A 57 -9.75 3.64 -4.62
N TYR A 58 -8.99 3.28 -5.65
CA TYR A 58 -9.39 3.46 -7.05
C TYR A 58 -9.61 2.13 -7.78
N PHE A 59 -8.65 1.20 -7.71
CA PHE A 59 -8.74 -0.05 -8.45
C PHE A 59 -9.78 -1.02 -7.86
N CYS A 60 -9.77 -1.24 -6.54
CA CYS A 60 -10.72 -2.17 -5.90
C CYS A 60 -12.19 -1.76 -6.12
N PRO A 61 -12.59 -0.47 -6.00
CA PRO A 61 -13.96 -0.06 -6.33
C PRO A 61 -14.33 -0.24 -7.80
N MET A 62 -13.38 -0.09 -8.73
CA MET A 62 -13.62 -0.35 -10.15
C MET A 62 -13.91 -1.82 -10.45
N VAL A 63 -13.48 -2.77 -9.62
CA VAL A 63 -13.79 -4.20 -9.81
C VAL A 63 -15.28 -4.51 -9.57
N PHE A 64 -15.99 -3.64 -8.84
CA PHE A 64 -17.42 -3.79 -8.55
C PHE A 64 -18.35 -2.98 -9.48
N LEU A 65 -17.78 -2.17 -10.39
CA LEU A 65 -18.51 -1.39 -11.40
C LEU A 65 -18.55 -2.14 -12.74
#